data_AF-A0A3B0X2Z5-F1
#
_entry.id   AF-A0A3B0X2Z5-F1
#
_cell.length_a   1.000
_cell.length_b   1.000
_cell.length_c   1.000
_cell.angle_alpha   90.00
_cell.angle_beta   90.00
_cell.angle_gamma   90.00
#
_symmetry.space_group_name_H-M   'P 1'
#
loop_
_entity.id
_entity.type
_entity.pdbx_description
1 polymer ?
#
loop_
_entity_poly.entity_id
_entity_poly.type
_entity_poly.pdbx_seq_one_letter_code
_entity_poly.pdbx_strand_id
1 'polypeptide(L)'
;MPSTRAPAMRIYKICALLGTLVIMLDIGLSLQRIQSFESSVAEVFESQVRAQMEIDGLQQEISHIDKVREQADTQIEDQASEKATDRKAQEGTTVDNIDYTPYEVERLRNELRNLKLLMQEKKLDLVESGSEKKYIMNEVRALFFLSLIFLVIGTLLAAFGYLAWYFKIELFEDRRKRPR
;
A
#
# COMPACT_ATOMS: atom_id res chain seq x y z
N MET A 1 64.28 -4.88 18.14
CA MET A 1 63.15 -4.13 18.73
C MET A 1 61.86 -4.43 17.96
N PRO A 2 60.85 -5.09 18.56
CA PRO A 2 59.54 -5.26 17.94
C PRO A 2 58.43 -4.72 18.85
N SER A 3 58.01 -3.47 18.66
CA SER A 3 56.91 -2.84 19.43
C SER A 3 55.62 -2.62 18.61
N THR A 4 55.54 -3.09 17.37
CA THR A 4 54.38 -2.90 16.49
C THR A 4 53.26 -3.95 16.60
N ARG A 5 53.37 -4.94 17.51
CA ARG A 5 52.40 -6.05 17.62
C ARG A 5 51.09 -5.71 18.34
N ALA A 6 51.09 -4.75 19.27
CA ALA A 6 49.92 -4.37 20.07
C ALA A 6 48.78 -3.63 19.31
N PRO A 7 49.04 -2.67 18.39
CA PRO A 7 47.97 -1.93 17.72
C PRO A 7 47.14 -2.82 16.79
N ALA A 8 47.77 -3.76 16.09
CA ALA A 8 47.08 -4.63 15.14
C ALA A 8 46.00 -5.52 15.79
N MET A 9 46.25 -6.07 17.00
CA MET A 9 45.24 -6.88 17.70
C MET A 9 44.03 -6.05 18.18
N ARG A 10 44.25 -4.77 18.50
CA ARG A 10 43.15 -3.87 18.87
C ARG A 10 42.27 -3.56 17.66
N ILE A 11 42.88 -3.35 16.49
CA ILE A 11 42.16 -3.05 15.24
C ILE A 11 41.22 -4.19 14.82
N TYR A 12 41.64 -5.46 14.87
CA TYR A 12 40.76 -6.58 14.48
C TYR A 12 39.58 -6.77 15.44
N LYS A 13 39.80 -6.63 16.74
CA LYS A 13 38.72 -6.68 17.75
C LYS A 13 37.73 -5.53 17.59
N ILE A 14 38.24 -4.33 17.31
CA ILE A 14 37.41 -3.15 17.01
C ILE A 14 36.60 -3.40 15.73
N CYS A 15 37.20 -3.97 14.69
CA CYS A 15 36.51 -4.30 13.43
C CYS A 15 35.39 -5.34 13.64
N ALA A 16 35.65 -6.41 14.40
CA ALA A 16 34.64 -7.41 14.72
C ALA A 16 33.49 -6.81 15.54
N LEU A 17 33.80 -6.03 16.59
CA LEU A 17 32.79 -5.35 17.40
C LEU A 17 31.96 -4.35 16.60
N LEU A 18 32.61 -3.53 15.75
CA LEU A 18 31.92 -2.61 14.85
C LEU A 18 31.01 -3.35 13.86
N GLY A 19 31.49 -4.44 13.25
CA GLY A 19 30.67 -5.27 12.35
C GLY A 19 29.44 -5.82 13.06
N THR A 20 29.60 -6.39 14.27
CA THR A 20 28.46 -6.89 15.06
C THR A 20 27.50 -5.80 15.51
N LEU A 21 28.02 -4.61 15.84
CA LEU A 21 27.20 -3.47 16.25
C LEU A 21 26.40 -2.93 15.07
N VAL A 22 26.99 -2.82 13.88
CA VAL A 22 26.29 -2.44 12.64
C VAL A 22 25.16 -3.43 12.33
N ILE A 23 25.41 -4.74 12.47
CA ILE A 23 24.37 -5.77 12.25
C ILE A 23 23.22 -5.62 13.25
N MET A 24 23.53 -5.44 14.55
CA MET A 24 22.48 -5.26 15.58
C MET A 24 21.63 -4.00 15.33
N LEU A 25 22.29 -2.90 14.93
CA LEU A 25 21.61 -1.63 14.66
C LEU A 25 20.73 -1.75 13.40
N ASP A 26 21.19 -2.46 12.38
CA ASP A 26 20.43 -2.72 11.14
C ASP A 26 19.20 -3.61 11.39
N ILE A 27 19.31 -4.63 12.25
CA ILE A 27 18.16 -5.46 12.66
C ILE A 27 17.13 -4.61 13.42
N GLY A 28 17.58 -3.77 14.36
CA GLY A 28 16.70 -2.88 15.13
C GLY A 28 15.96 -1.86 14.25
N LEU A 29 16.68 -1.23 13.32
CA LEU A 29 16.11 -0.31 12.34
C LEU A 29 15.14 -1.02 11.40
N SER A 30 15.43 -2.26 11.00
CA SER A 30 14.54 -3.06 10.16
C SER A 30 13.23 -3.37 10.86
N LEU A 31 13.25 -3.76 12.13
CA LEU A 31 12.04 -4.00 12.94
C LEU A 31 11.18 -2.74 13.06
N GLN A 32 11.80 -1.60 13.38
CA GLN A 32 11.09 -0.33 13.47
C GLN A 32 10.46 0.07 12.13
N ARG A 33 11.17 -0.14 11.02
CA ARG A 33 10.67 0.15 9.67
C ARG A 33 9.52 -0.76 9.27
N ILE A 34 9.58 -2.05 9.60
CA ILE A 34 8.49 -3.00 9.34
C ILE A 34 7.22 -2.56 10.07
N GLN A 35 7.33 -2.14 11.34
CA GLN A 35 6.17 -1.63 12.09
C GLN A 35 5.59 -0.35 11.46
N SER A 36 6.43 0.60 11.06
CA SER A 36 5.95 1.82 10.38
C SER A 36 5.31 1.50 9.01
N PHE A 37 5.86 0.51 8.31
CA PHE A 37 5.33 0.07 7.02
C PHE A 37 3.97 -0.61 7.18
N GLU A 38 3.82 -1.48 8.18
CA GLU A 38 2.56 -2.15 8.47
C GLU A 38 1.45 -1.13 8.79
N SER A 39 1.75 -0.13 9.63
CA SER A 39 0.81 0.95 9.94
C SER A 39 0.42 1.76 8.71
N SER A 40 1.41 2.16 7.89
CA SER A 40 1.15 3.01 6.72
C SER A 40 0.43 2.26 5.60
N VAL A 41 0.77 0.98 5.38
CA VAL A 41 0.07 0.13 4.42
C VAL A 41 -1.35 -0.16 4.86
N ALA A 42 -1.57 -0.40 6.15
CA ALA A 42 -2.92 -0.62 6.68
C ALA A 42 -3.81 0.62 6.45
N GLU A 43 -3.31 1.81 6.74
CA GLU A 43 -4.04 3.07 6.55
C GLU A 43 -4.34 3.36 5.08
N VAL A 44 -3.36 3.19 4.19
CA VAL A 44 -3.54 3.38 2.74
C VAL A 44 -4.46 2.30 2.14
N PHE A 45 -4.39 1.06 2.63
CA PHE A 45 -5.26 0.00 2.17
C PHE A 45 -6.69 0.22 2.64
N GLU A 46 -6.90 0.61 3.89
CA GLU A 46 -8.23 0.92 4.44
C GLU A 46 -8.88 2.10 3.70
N SER A 47 -8.13 3.18 3.47
CA SER A 47 -8.63 4.33 2.71
C SER A 47 -8.97 3.97 1.26
N GLN A 48 -8.13 3.16 0.61
CA GLN A 48 -8.36 2.69 -0.75
C GLN A 48 -9.57 1.76 -0.85
N VAL A 49 -9.73 0.81 0.08
CA VAL A 49 -10.89 -0.09 0.13
C VAL A 49 -12.16 0.69 0.40
N ARG A 50 -12.12 1.65 1.32
CA ARG A 50 -13.27 2.50 1.62
C ARG A 50 -13.69 3.33 0.42
N ALA A 51 -12.74 3.99 -0.25
CA ALA A 51 -13.01 4.76 -1.45
C ALA A 51 -13.56 3.88 -2.59
N GLN A 52 -13.03 2.65 -2.72
CA GLN A 52 -13.54 1.68 -3.71
C GLN A 52 -14.98 1.24 -3.38
N MET A 53 -15.29 0.95 -2.12
CA MET A 53 -16.65 0.63 -1.69
C MET A 53 -17.63 1.79 -1.91
N GLU A 54 -17.20 3.04 -1.66
CA GLU A 54 -18.01 4.24 -1.95
C GLU A 54 -18.30 4.36 -3.44
N ILE A 55 -17.31 4.10 -4.31
CA ILE A 55 -17.52 4.09 -5.76
C ILE A 55 -18.45 2.96 -6.20
N ASP A 56 -18.27 1.75 -5.66
CA ASP A 56 -19.10 0.61 -6.02
C ASP A 56 -20.56 0.85 -5.60
N GLY A 57 -20.79 1.46 -4.44
CA GLY A 57 -22.10 1.92 -3.98
C GLY A 57 -22.72 2.98 -4.89
N LEU A 58 -21.97 4.03 -5.22
CA LEU A 58 -22.41 5.06 -6.18
C LEU A 58 -22.72 4.49 -7.56
N GLN A 59 -21.92 3.52 -8.02
CA GLN A 59 -22.13 2.88 -9.30
C GLN A 59 -23.38 1.99 -9.30
N GLN A 60 -23.68 1.33 -8.18
CA GLN A 60 -24.93 0.61 -7.98
C GLN A 60 -26.13 1.57 -7.98
N GLU A 61 -26.05 2.70 -7.28
CA GLU A 61 -27.10 3.73 -7.28
C GLU A 61 -27.35 4.27 -8.70
N ILE A 62 -26.29 4.62 -9.44
CA ILE A 62 -26.42 5.08 -10.83
C ILE A 62 -27.07 3.99 -11.69
N SER A 63 -26.67 2.72 -11.53
CA SER A 63 -27.26 1.62 -12.30
C SER A 63 -28.76 1.42 -11.99
N HIS A 64 -29.17 1.64 -10.75
CA HIS A 64 -30.57 1.58 -10.36
C HIS A 64 -31.36 2.74 -10.96
N ILE A 65 -30.81 3.96 -10.92
CA ILE A 65 -31.44 5.14 -11.52
C ILE A 65 -31.54 5.01 -13.05
N ASP A 66 -30.51 4.49 -13.70
CA ASP A 66 -30.53 4.24 -15.15
C ASP A 66 -31.61 3.21 -15.52
N LYS A 67 -31.83 2.15 -14.71
CA LYS A 67 -32.93 1.19 -14.90
C LYS A 67 -34.31 1.84 -14.72
N VAL A 68 -34.49 2.64 -13.67
CA VAL A 68 -35.75 3.38 -13.42
C VAL A 68 -36.07 4.27 -14.59
N ARG A 69 -35.06 4.95 -15.14
CA ARG A 69 -35.21 5.80 -16.31
C ARG A 69 -35.56 5.02 -17.57
N GLU A 70 -34.85 3.93 -17.86
CA GLU A 70 -35.12 3.11 -19.05
C GLU A 70 -36.55 2.57 -19.03
N GLN A 71 -37.02 2.09 -17.87
CA GLN A 71 -38.39 1.64 -17.71
C GLN A 71 -39.41 2.77 -17.85
N ALA A 72 -39.13 3.95 -17.31
CA ALA A 72 -39.99 5.13 -17.49
C ALA A 72 -40.08 5.57 -18.95
N ASP A 73 -38.95 5.60 -19.67
CA ASP A 73 -38.89 5.97 -21.08
C ASP A 73 -39.67 4.93 -21.95
N THR A 74 -39.52 3.61 -21.70
CA THR A 74 -40.31 2.58 -22.40
C THR A 74 -41.81 2.63 -22.08
N GLN A 75 -42.21 2.91 -20.83
CA GLN A 75 -43.64 3.02 -20.49
C GLN A 75 -44.30 4.24 -21.14
N ILE A 76 -43.57 5.35 -21.28
CA ILE A 76 -44.05 6.54 -22.01
C ILE A 76 -44.19 6.23 -23.50
N GLU A 77 -43.26 5.47 -24.08
CA GLU A 77 -43.29 5.08 -25.49
C GLU A 77 -44.41 4.06 -25.79
N ASP A 78 -44.63 3.09 -24.89
CA ASP A 78 -45.73 2.13 -24.97
C ASP A 78 -47.10 2.81 -24.76
N GLN A 79 -47.20 3.78 -23.84
CA GLN A 79 -48.42 4.61 -23.67
C GLN A 79 -48.67 5.55 -24.86
N ALA A 80 -47.61 5.99 -25.57
CA ALA A 80 -47.76 6.76 -26.80
C ALA A 80 -48.22 5.88 -27.98
N SER A 81 -47.95 4.57 -27.93
CA SER A 81 -48.35 3.58 -28.94
C SER A 81 -49.75 2.99 -28.70
N GLU A 82 -50.17 2.81 -27.43
CA GLU A 82 -51.50 2.32 -27.05
C GLU A 82 -52.48 3.45 -26.62
N LYS A 83 -53.10 4.09 -27.62
CA LYS A 83 -54.44 4.74 -27.60
C LYS A 83 -54.60 6.04 -26.76
N ALA A 84 -55.10 7.15 -27.30
CA ALA A 84 -56.48 7.30 -27.79
C ALA A 84 -57.54 6.52 -26.98
N THR A 85 -57.43 6.38 -25.67
CA THR A 85 -58.60 6.06 -24.83
C THR A 85 -58.40 6.62 -23.42
N ASP A 86 -59.39 7.38 -23.00
CA ASP A 86 -59.50 8.14 -21.76
C ASP A 86 -58.86 7.54 -20.50
N ARG A 87 -58.17 8.43 -19.76
CA ARG A 87 -57.90 8.41 -18.30
C ARG A 87 -56.94 7.36 -17.75
N LYS A 88 -55.63 7.56 -17.98
CA LYS A 88 -54.56 7.12 -17.05
C LYS A 88 -53.39 8.10 -17.01
N ALA A 89 -53.67 9.39 -16.87
CA ALA A 89 -52.64 10.40 -16.67
C ALA A 89 -52.21 10.44 -15.19
N GLN A 90 -51.73 9.33 -14.60
CA GLN A 90 -51.10 9.32 -13.26
C GLN A 90 -50.57 7.95 -12.77
N GLU A 91 -50.38 6.93 -13.62
CA GLU A 91 -49.76 5.71 -13.12
C GLU A 91 -48.25 5.89 -13.04
N GLY A 92 -47.73 5.87 -11.82
CA GLY A 92 -46.31 5.89 -11.55
C GLY A 92 -45.59 4.70 -12.18
N THR A 93 -44.28 4.85 -12.40
CA THR A 93 -43.42 3.80 -12.94
C THR A 93 -43.05 2.84 -11.81
N THR A 94 -43.48 1.59 -11.88
CA THR A 94 -43.09 0.58 -10.87
C THR A 94 -41.76 -0.07 -11.27
N VAL A 95 -40.72 0.13 -10.46
CA VAL A 95 -39.39 -0.50 -10.65
C VAL A 95 -39.03 -1.23 -9.36
N ASP A 96 -38.66 -2.51 -9.43
CA ASP A 96 -38.31 -3.35 -8.27
C ASP A 96 -39.34 -3.30 -7.10
N ASN A 97 -40.65 -3.32 -7.41
CA ASN A 97 -41.77 -3.18 -6.46
C ASN A 97 -41.87 -1.82 -5.75
N ILE A 98 -41.24 -0.77 -6.28
CA ILE A 98 -41.35 0.61 -5.79
C ILE A 98 -42.04 1.44 -6.87
N ASP A 99 -43.14 2.11 -6.52
CA ASP A 99 -43.86 3.01 -7.41
C ASP A 99 -43.23 4.40 -7.41
N TYR A 100 -42.78 4.86 -8.57
CA TYR A 100 -42.20 6.17 -8.78
C TYR A 100 -43.17 7.11 -9.45
N THR A 101 -43.38 8.29 -8.89
CA THR A 101 -44.15 9.35 -9.54
C THR A 101 -43.35 10.01 -10.67
N PRO A 102 -44.00 10.62 -11.68
CA PRO A 102 -43.29 11.33 -12.75
C PRO A 102 -42.36 12.44 -12.26
N TYR A 103 -42.73 13.11 -11.15
CA TYR A 103 -41.89 14.11 -10.51
C TYR A 103 -40.62 13.51 -9.89
N GLU A 104 -40.72 12.32 -9.30
CA GLU A 104 -39.58 11.60 -8.73
C GLU A 104 -38.62 11.12 -9.82
N VAL A 105 -39.14 10.68 -10.98
CA VAL A 105 -38.31 10.32 -12.13
C VAL A 105 -37.52 11.53 -12.65
N GLU A 106 -38.15 12.70 -12.78
CA GLU A 106 -37.48 13.94 -13.21
C GLU A 106 -36.44 14.41 -12.17
N ARG A 107 -36.74 14.26 -10.89
CA ARG A 107 -35.80 14.55 -9.80
C ARG A 107 -34.60 13.62 -9.83
N LEU A 108 -34.82 12.30 -9.96
CA LEU A 108 -33.77 11.28 -10.06
C LEU A 108 -32.88 11.54 -11.28
N ARG A 109 -33.45 12.01 -12.40
CA ARG A 109 -32.70 12.41 -13.60
C ARG A 109 -31.75 13.58 -13.34
N ASN A 110 -32.17 14.56 -12.56
CA ASN A 110 -31.31 15.66 -12.14
C ASN A 110 -30.23 15.21 -11.15
N GLU A 111 -30.58 14.31 -10.22
CA GLU A 111 -29.64 13.73 -9.24
C GLU A 111 -28.56 12.86 -9.93
N LEU A 112 -28.91 12.15 -11.01
CA LEU A 112 -28.00 11.31 -11.80
C LEU A 112 -26.77 12.07 -12.31
N ARG A 113 -26.96 13.30 -12.79
CA ARG A 113 -25.85 14.14 -13.27
C ARG A 113 -24.91 14.50 -12.12
N ASN A 114 -25.46 14.77 -10.94
CA ASN A 114 -24.69 15.09 -9.75
C ASN A 114 -23.91 13.86 -9.24
N LEU A 115 -24.55 12.69 -9.22
CA LEU A 115 -23.93 11.42 -8.84
C LEU A 115 -22.80 11.01 -9.80
N LYS A 116 -22.97 11.23 -11.12
CA LYS A 116 -21.90 10.98 -12.11
C LYS A 116 -20.68 11.89 -11.88
N LEU A 117 -20.89 13.15 -11.52
CA LEU A 117 -19.81 14.07 -11.18
C LEU A 117 -19.09 13.65 -9.90
N LEU A 118 -19.83 13.31 -8.85
CA LEU A 118 -19.27 12.79 -7.59
C LEU A 118 -18.47 11.51 -7.82
N MET A 119 -18.95 10.59 -8.67
CA MET A 119 -18.21 9.38 -9.02
C MET A 119 -16.90 9.69 -9.75
N GLN A 120 -16.89 10.70 -10.64
CA GLN A 120 -15.67 11.11 -11.34
C GLN A 120 -14.65 11.75 -10.40
N GLU A 121 -15.11 12.61 -9.48
CA GLU A 121 -14.28 13.21 -8.44
C GLU A 121 -13.63 12.14 -7.56
N LYS A 122 -14.43 11.19 -7.05
CA LYS A 122 -13.93 10.06 -6.26
C LYS A 122 -12.96 9.16 -7.02
N LYS A 123 -13.16 8.96 -8.33
CA LYS A 123 -12.21 8.24 -9.19
C LYS A 123 -10.89 9.00 -9.32
N LEU A 124 -10.93 10.32 -9.38
CA LEU A 124 -9.74 11.17 -9.43
C LEU A 124 -8.94 11.06 -8.12
N ASP A 125 -9.62 11.17 -6.98
CA ASP A 125 -9.03 11.01 -5.65
C ASP A 125 -8.34 9.64 -5.48
N LEU A 126 -8.97 8.58 -6.00
CA LEU A 126 -8.39 7.23 -5.98
C LEU A 126 -7.15 7.09 -6.86
N VAL A 127 -7.10 7.78 -8.01
CA VAL A 127 -5.92 7.81 -8.88
C VAL A 127 -4.79 8.58 -8.21
N GLU A 128 -5.11 9.70 -7.56
CA GLU A 128 -4.15 10.51 -6.80
C GLU A 128 -3.56 9.71 -5.63
N SER A 129 -4.42 9.08 -4.81
CA SER A 129 -4.00 8.17 -3.73
C SER A 129 -3.17 6.98 -4.25
N GLY A 130 -3.49 6.46 -5.44
CA GLY A 130 -2.71 5.43 -6.11
C GLY A 130 -1.29 5.87 -6.47
N SER A 131 -1.09 7.16 -6.77
CA SER A 131 0.23 7.74 -7.05
C SER A 131 1.07 7.89 -5.78
N GLU A 132 0.45 8.29 -4.67
CA GLU A 132 1.09 8.39 -3.35
C GLU A 132 1.54 7.02 -2.84
N LYS A 133 0.69 5.99 -2.99
CA LYS A 133 1.04 4.60 -2.69
C LYS A 133 2.28 4.15 -3.44
N LYS A 134 2.39 4.49 -4.73
CA LYS A 134 3.55 4.12 -5.55
C LYS A 134 4.82 4.84 -5.07
N TYR A 135 4.69 6.08 -4.63
CA TYR A 135 5.79 6.84 -4.04
C TYR A 135 6.27 6.20 -2.73
N ILE A 136 5.35 5.96 -1.79
CA ILE A 136 5.64 5.34 -0.49
C ILE A 136 6.26 3.94 -0.69
N MET A 137 5.71 3.12 -1.57
CA MET A 137 6.24 1.79 -1.85
C MET A 137 7.64 1.84 -2.46
N ASN A 138 7.95 2.86 -3.27
CA ASN A 138 9.28 3.05 -3.84
C ASN A 138 10.29 3.53 -2.79
N GLU A 139 9.87 4.44 -1.89
CA GLU A 139 10.69 4.89 -0.76
C GLU A 139 11.05 3.73 0.16
N VAL A 140 10.07 2.91 0.54
CA VAL A 140 10.28 1.70 1.35
C VAL A 140 11.25 0.73 0.65
N ARG A 141 11.10 0.55 -0.67
CA ARG A 141 12.01 -0.29 -1.45
C ARG A 141 13.45 0.26 -1.44
N ALA A 142 13.63 1.57 -1.61
CA ALA A 142 14.95 2.19 -1.54
C ALA A 142 15.60 2.04 -0.15
N LEU A 143 14.80 2.23 0.91
CA LEU A 143 15.24 2.04 2.29
C LEU A 143 15.64 0.59 2.59
N PHE A 144 14.93 -0.38 2.02
CA PHE A 144 15.27 -1.81 2.12
C PHE A 144 16.61 -2.11 1.42
N PHE A 145 16.83 -1.59 0.21
CA PHE A 145 18.12 -1.75 -0.48
C PHE A 145 19.28 -1.13 0.29
N LEU A 146 19.06 0.03 0.91
CA LEU A 146 20.08 0.67 1.75
C LEU A 146 20.44 -0.23 2.95
N SER A 147 19.44 -0.77 3.64
CA SER A 147 19.66 -1.69 4.77
C SER A 147 20.39 -2.96 4.33
N LEU A 148 20.01 -3.56 3.19
CA LEU A 148 20.70 -4.72 2.63
C LEU A 148 22.21 -4.44 2.40
N ILE A 149 22.56 -3.26 1.90
CA ILE A 149 23.96 -2.86 1.71
C ILE A 149 24.69 -2.77 3.05
N PHE A 150 24.08 -2.15 4.07
CA PHE A 150 24.66 -2.07 5.42
C PHE A 150 24.83 -3.45 6.06
N LEU A 151 23.88 -4.36 5.88
CA LEU A 151 23.97 -5.75 6.33
C LEU A 151 25.15 -6.48 5.68
N VAL A 152 25.30 -6.38 4.35
CA VAL A 152 26.40 -7.02 3.61
C VAL A 152 27.76 -6.47 4.06
N ILE A 153 27.87 -5.14 4.20
CA ILE A 153 29.11 -4.50 4.67
C ILE A 153 29.41 -4.92 6.12
N GLY A 154 28.40 -4.92 7.01
CA GLY A 154 28.54 -5.30 8.41
C GLY A 154 28.96 -6.75 8.58
N THR A 155 28.35 -7.67 7.82
CA THR A 155 28.70 -9.10 7.82
C THR A 155 30.10 -9.35 7.27
N LEU A 156 30.51 -8.66 6.20
CA LEU A 156 31.89 -8.73 5.70
C LEU A 156 32.89 -8.24 6.76
N LEU A 157 32.65 -7.08 7.39
CA LEU A 157 33.51 -6.55 8.45
C LEU A 157 33.62 -7.53 9.63
N ALA A 158 32.49 -8.08 10.08
CA ALA A 158 32.46 -9.05 11.16
C ALA A 158 33.25 -10.31 10.78
N ALA A 159 32.98 -10.88 9.59
CA ALA A 159 33.66 -12.07 9.10
C ALA A 159 35.17 -11.86 9.00
N PHE A 160 35.63 -10.77 8.37
CA PHE A 160 37.05 -10.43 8.29
C PHE A 160 37.67 -10.21 9.68
N GLY A 161 36.98 -9.53 10.59
CA GLY A 161 37.42 -9.32 11.96
C GLY A 161 37.61 -10.64 12.73
N TYR A 162 36.65 -11.54 12.64
CA TYR A 162 36.70 -12.86 13.28
C TYR A 162 37.75 -13.78 12.64
N LEU A 163 37.81 -13.85 11.31
CA LEU A 163 38.81 -14.66 10.58
C LEU A 163 40.24 -14.18 10.86
N ALA A 164 40.48 -12.86 10.82
CA ALA A 164 41.80 -12.30 11.11
C ALA A 164 42.21 -12.49 12.59
N TRP A 165 41.24 -12.50 13.50
CA TRP A 165 41.47 -12.83 14.91
C TRP A 165 41.80 -14.32 15.09
N TYR A 166 41.03 -15.21 14.48
CA TYR A 166 41.18 -16.66 14.57
C TYR A 166 42.49 -17.16 13.95
N PHE A 167 42.78 -16.81 12.69
CA PHE A 167 44.02 -17.23 12.01
C PHE A 167 45.29 -16.73 12.70
N LYS A 168 45.25 -15.55 13.33
CA LYS A 168 46.41 -15.02 14.04
C LYS A 168 46.66 -15.73 15.38
N ILE A 169 45.61 -16.28 16.01
CA ILE A 169 45.75 -17.11 17.22
C ILE A 169 46.38 -18.46 16.86
N GLU A 170 45.98 -19.10 15.77
CA GLU A 170 46.51 -20.42 15.38
C GLU A 170 47.89 -20.38 14.70
N LEU A 171 48.17 -19.42 13.81
CA LEU A 171 49.47 -19.40 13.09
C LEU A 171 50.66 -18.92 13.94
N PHE A 172 50.41 -18.26 15.08
CA PHE A 172 51.46 -17.66 15.93
C PHE A 172 51.48 -18.18 17.37
N GLU A 173 50.77 -19.27 17.69
CA GLU A 173 51.12 -20.11 18.84
C GLU A 173 52.47 -20.79 18.53
N ASP A 174 53.54 -20.04 18.72
CA ASP A 174 54.91 -20.51 18.62
C ASP A 174 55.11 -21.63 19.67
N ARG A 175 54.97 -22.88 19.21
CA ARG A 175 55.17 -24.11 20.02
C ARG A 175 56.55 -24.20 20.66
N ARG A 176 57.49 -23.28 20.37
CA ARG A 176 58.80 -23.19 21.03
C ARG A 176 58.75 -22.62 22.46
N LYS A 177 57.59 -22.17 22.95
CA LYS A 177 57.45 -21.58 24.31
C LYS A 177 56.79 -22.49 25.35
N ARG A 178 56.42 -23.72 25.03
CA ARG A 178 56.02 -24.71 26.05
C ARG A 178 57.22 -25.59 26.39
N PRO A 179 57.96 -25.33 27.49
CA PRO A 179 58.94 -26.30 27.97
C PRO A 179 58.19 -27.58 28.39
N ARG A 180 58.78 -28.73 28.04
CA ARG A 180 58.33 -30.06 28.49
C ARG A 180 58.43 -30.16 30.02
#